data_AF-A0A945AVN0-F1
#
_entry.id   AF-A0A945AVN0-F1
#
_cell.length_a   1.000
_cell.length_b   1.000
_cell.length_c   1.000
_cell.angle_alpha   90.00
_cell.angle_beta   90.00
_cell.angle_gamma   90.00
#
_symmetry.space_group_name_H-M   'P 1'
#
loop_
_entity.id
_entity.type
_entity.pdbx_description
1 polymer ?
#
loop_
_entity_poly.entity_id
_entity_poly.type
_entity_poly.pdbx_seq_one_letter_code
_entity_poly.pdbx_strand_id
1 'polypeptide(L)' 'MSIKNRSTGSECIRRINLHTSTGREELEALRQTLISQGDLVSPAGRQKTIDVFGEPLSPRQVVEKICEDVKRQGLP' A
#
# COMPACT_ATOMS: atom_id res chain seq x y z
N MET A 1 7.36 24.00 38.04
CA MET A 1 6.81 22.94 37.17
C MET A 1 6.45 23.54 35.83
N SER A 2 7.28 23.35 34.81
CA SER A 2 6.90 23.59 33.41
C SER A 2 7.76 22.68 32.56
N ILE A 3 7.20 21.53 32.18
CA ILE A 3 7.87 20.58 31.30
C ILE A 3 7.86 21.19 29.90
N LYS A 4 9.00 21.74 29.49
CA LYS A 4 9.26 22.08 28.09
C LYS A 4 9.40 20.77 27.33
N ASN A 5 8.39 20.39 26.55
CA ASN A 5 8.47 19.25 25.65
C ASN A 5 9.34 19.59 24.44
N ARG A 6 10.68 19.52 24.61
CA ARG A 6 11.60 19.37 23.47
C ARG A 6 11.53 17.90 23.04
N SER A 7 10.81 17.62 21.96
CA SER A 7 11.03 16.37 21.22
C SER A 7 12.28 16.56 20.36
N THR A 8 13.39 16.03 20.85
CA THR A 8 14.56 15.66 20.08
C THR A 8 14.27 14.36 19.33
N GLY A 9 14.35 14.39 18.00
CA GLY A 9 14.36 13.20 17.13
C GLY A 9 13.01 12.51 16.96
N SER A 10 12.25 12.87 15.93
CA SER A 10 11.08 12.08 15.50
C SER A 10 11.00 12.15 13.98
N GLU A 11 11.20 11.01 13.33
CA GLU A 11 10.79 10.81 11.94
C GLU A 11 9.29 11.11 11.86
N CYS A 12 8.97 12.34 11.45
CA CYS A 12 7.59 12.78 11.34
C CYS A 12 7.01 12.19 10.06
N ILE A 13 6.43 10.98 10.17
CA ILE A 13 5.67 10.39 9.07
C ILE A 13 4.59 11.39 8.66
N ARG A 14 4.64 11.84 7.40
CA ARG A 14 3.67 12.79 6.84
C ARG A 14 2.26 12.18 6.90
N ARG A 15 1.31 12.91 7.48
CA ARG A 15 -0.12 12.53 7.54
C ARG A 15 -0.92 13.35 6.53
N ILE A 16 -1.77 12.69 5.75
CA ILE A 16 -2.70 13.34 4.81
C ILE A 16 -4.13 13.13 5.33
N ASN A 17 -4.88 14.22 5.48
CA ASN A 17 -6.28 14.18 5.91
C ASN A 17 -7.20 14.23 4.69
N LEU A 18 -7.95 13.15 4.43
CA LEU A 18 -8.82 13.06 3.25
C LEU A 18 -10.16 13.79 3.39
N HIS A 19 -10.47 14.33 4.57
CA HIS A 19 -11.68 15.11 4.79
C HIS A 19 -11.54 16.59 4.37
N THR A 20 -10.32 17.06 4.09
CA THR A 20 -10.09 18.42 3.59
C THR A 20 -10.29 18.48 2.08
N SER A 21 -10.56 19.67 1.55
CA SER A 21 -10.71 19.89 0.11
C SER A 21 -9.43 19.54 -0.69
N THR A 22 -8.24 19.68 -0.09
CA THR A 22 -6.93 19.41 -0.72
C THR A 22 -6.42 18.00 -0.50
N GLY A 23 -7.00 17.23 0.44
CA GLY A 23 -6.44 15.95 0.87
C GLY A 23 -6.30 14.91 -0.25
N ARG A 24 -7.22 14.91 -1.22
CA ARG A 24 -7.15 14.02 -2.39
C ARG A 24 -6.00 14.37 -3.32
N GLU A 25 -5.76 15.66 -3.57
CA GLU A 25 -4.66 16.13 -4.42
C GLU A 25 -3.31 15.80 -3.79
N GLU A 26 -3.19 16.00 -2.47
CA GLU A 26 -1.98 15.65 -1.73
C GLU A 26 -1.67 14.15 -1.77
N LEU A 27 -2.70 13.30 -1.66
CA LEU A 27 -2.55 11.85 -1.77
C LEU A 27 -2.12 11.46 -3.19
N GLU A 28 -2.67 12.11 -4.22
CA GLU A 28 -2.31 11.81 -5.60
C GLU A 28 -0.87 12.22 -5.92
N ALA A 29 -0.44 13.39 -5.47
CA ALA A 29 0.96 13.81 -5.59
C ALA A 29 1.92 12.84 -4.87
N LEU A 30 1.53 12.34 -3.69
CA LEU A 30 2.29 11.32 -2.99
C LEU A 30 2.36 10.01 -3.80
N ARG A 31 1.23 9.54 -4.35
CA ARG A 31 1.19 8.34 -5.19
C ARG A 31 2.12 8.47 -6.39
N GLN A 32 2.08 9.59 -7.11
CA GLN A 32 2.97 9.82 -8.26
C GLN A 32 4.45 9.72 -7.89
N THR A 33 4.82 10.18 -6.70
CA THR A 33 6.19 10.05 -6.17
C THR A 33 6.57 8.60 -5.85
N LEU A 34 5.59 7.77 -5.48
CA LEU A 34 5.78 6.38 -5.06
C LEU A 34 5.54 5.34 -6.18
N ILE A 35 4.93 5.72 -7.31
CA ILE A 35 4.55 4.80 -8.40
C ILE A 35 5.76 4.03 -8.96
N SER A 36 6.98 4.54 -8.86
CA SER A 36 8.20 3.82 -9.23
C SER A 36 8.52 2.61 -8.34
N GLN A 37 7.83 2.44 -7.20
CA GLN A 37 8.04 1.35 -6.24
C GLN A 37 6.98 0.25 -6.31
N GLY A 38 6.06 0.31 -7.29
CA GLY A 38 4.84 -0.52 -7.33
C GLY A 38 5.05 -2.05 -7.40
N ASP A 39 6.25 -2.51 -7.75
CA ASP A 39 6.59 -3.94 -7.85
C ASP A 39 7.54 -4.41 -6.74
N LEU A 40 7.80 -3.58 -5.72
CA LEU A 40 8.70 -3.93 -4.62
C LEU A 40 8.01 -4.90 -3.64
N VAL A 41 8.11 -6.18 -3.93
CA VAL A 41 7.73 -7.26 -3.02
C VAL A 41 8.97 -7.85 -2.34
N SER A 42 8.87 -8.11 -1.03
CA SER A 42 9.92 -8.85 -0.33
C SER A 42 10.02 -10.28 -0.89
N PRO A 43 11.17 -10.96 -0.75
CA PRO A 43 11.31 -12.36 -1.15
C PRO A 43 10.26 -13.27 -0.48
N ALA A 44 9.99 -13.04 0.81
CA ALA A 44 8.95 -13.77 1.54
C ALA A 44 7.54 -13.52 0.97
N GLY A 45 7.25 -12.29 0.53
CA GLY A 45 6.00 -11.96 -0.14
C GLY A 45 5.86 -12.69 -1.48
N ARG A 46 6.93 -12.74 -2.28
CA ARG A 46 6.96 -13.49 -3.54
C ARG A 46 6.73 -14.99 -3.31
N GLN A 47 7.36 -15.56 -2.29
CA GLN A 47 7.17 -16.98 -1.97
C GLN A 47 5.73 -17.28 -1.59
N LYS A 48 5.08 -16.45 -0.76
CA LYS A 48 3.66 -16.61 -0.43
C LYS A 48 2.76 -16.57 -1.66
N THR A 49 3.07 -15.71 -2.64
CA THR A 49 2.33 -15.71 -3.91
C THR A 49 2.45 -17.05 -4.62
N ILE A 50 3.65 -17.64 -4.67
CA ILE A 50 3.86 -18.96 -5.28
C ILE A 50 3.11 -20.04 -4.50
N ASP A 51 3.18 -20.02 -3.17
CA ASP A 51 2.54 -21.04 -2.33
C ASP A 51 1.01 -21.04 -2.48
N VAL A 52 0.40 -19.86 -2.68
CA VAL A 52 -1.07 -19.69 -2.80
C VAL A 52 -1.55 -19.86 -4.24
N PHE A 53 -0.81 -19.31 -5.21
CA PHE A 53 -1.27 -19.23 -6.60
C PHE A 53 -0.57 -20.21 -7.54
N GLY A 54 0.47 -20.92 -7.08
CA GLY A 54 1.26 -21.89 -7.85
C GLY A 54 2.31 -21.28 -8.79
N GLU A 55 2.30 -19.95 -8.96
CA GLU A 55 3.16 -19.24 -9.91
C GLU A 55 3.55 -17.85 -9.36
N PRO A 56 4.67 -17.26 -9.81
CA PRO A 56 5.15 -15.96 -9.31
C PRO A 56 4.38 -14.79 -9.96
N LEU A 57 3.13 -14.61 -9.57
CA LEU A 57 2.30 -13.49 -10.04
C LEU A 57 2.81 -12.14 -9.49
N SER A 58 2.78 -11.12 -10.35
CA SER A 58 2.94 -9.72 -9.91
C SER A 58 1.75 -9.28 -9.05
N PRO A 59 1.90 -8.23 -8.22
CA PRO A 59 0.79 -7.70 -7.42
C PRO A 59 -0.46 -7.37 -8.25
N ARG A 60 -0.29 -6.85 -9.48
CA ARG A 60 -1.40 -6.55 -10.39
C ARG A 60 -2.11 -7.82 -10.88
N GLN A 61 -1.34 -8.84 -11.28
CA GLN A 61 -1.91 -10.10 -11.76
C GLN A 61 -2.65 -10.86 -10.66
N VAL A 62 -2.16 -10.81 -9.42
CA VAL A 62 -2.88 -11.38 -8.26
C VAL A 62 -4.25 -10.74 -8.11
N VAL A 63 -4.33 -9.40 -8.14
CA VAL A 63 -5.59 -8.67 -8.01
C VAL A 63 -6.55 -9.03 -9.15
N GLU A 64 -6.05 -9.08 -10.38
CA GLU A 64 -6.85 -9.47 -11.54
C GLU A 64 -7.45 -10.87 -11.38
N LYS A 65 -6.63 -11.86 -11.02
CA LYS A 65 -7.05 -13.25 -10.79
C LYS A 65 -8.12 -13.34 -9.68
N ILE A 66 -7.92 -12.65 -8.56
CA ILE A 66 -8.90 -12.63 -7.45
C ILE A 66 -10.24 -12.04 -7.95
N CYS A 67 -10.21 -10.91 -8.65
CA CYS A 67 -11.42 -10.28 -9.17
C CYS A 67 -12.17 -11.19 -10.15
N GLU A 68 -11.45 -11.91 -11.02
CA GLU A 68 -12.03 -12.89 -11.94
C GLU A 68 -12.65 -14.09 -11.20
N ASP A 69 -11.96 -14.62 -10.19
CA ASP A 69 -12.45 -15.75 -9.40
C ASP A 69 -13.72 -15.36 -8.64
N VAL A 70 -13.74 -14.20 -7.97
CA VAL A 70 -14.94 -13.68 -7.29
C VAL A 70 -16.09 -13.47 -8.27
N LYS A 71 -15.81 -12.94 -9.47
CA LYS A 71 -16.84 -12.74 -10.50
C LYS A 71 -17.44 -14.06 -10.98
N ARG A 72 -16.63 -15.11 -11.11
CA ARG A 72 -17.06 -16.42 -11.63
C ARG A 72 -17.72 -17.30 -10.57
N GLN A 73 -17.20 -17.27 -9.36
CA GLN A 73 -17.50 -18.26 -8.32
C GLN A 73 -18.33 -17.65 -7.18
N GLY A 74 -18.45 -16.32 -7.11
CA GLY A 74 -18.99 -15.61 -5.97
C GLY A 74 -17.97 -15.48 -4.84
N LEU A 75 -18.39 -14.83 -3.76
CA LEU A 75 -17.67 -14.93 -2.49
C LEU A 75 -18.19 -16.18 -1.76
N PRO A 76 -17.32 -16.97 -1.10
CA PRO A 76 -17.77 -18.03 -0.21
C PRO A 76 -18.64 -17.48 0.93
#